data_AF-G2GPT0-F1
#
_entry.id   AF-G2GPT0-F1
#
_cell.length_a   1.000
_cell.length_b   1.000
_cell.length_c   1.000
_cell.angle_alpha   90.00
_cell.angle_beta   90.00
_cell.angle_gamma   90.00
#
_symmetry.space_group_name_H-M   'P 1'
#
loop_
_entity.id
_entity.type
_entity.pdbx_description
1 polymer ?
#
loop_
_entity_poly.entity_id
_entity_poly.type
_entity_poly.pdbx_seq_one_letter_code
_entity_poly.pdbx_strand_id
1 'polypeptide(L)'
;MPTGTRPIPLPVTAVTCLEDRAHIERTAELDLASGVRRLRLGPIGALAVDRTLHAELLGGQGASVLDARIVRTWTPRPPVPSADDSAPRARVRALEEEQVALGHARDRLDVRVDMLGRLAVDLLRDIAEDAGHGDTDDADEARWTRELDRVDAERDRYGEELRAAEARLADLAGELAEARRVLALAEEGPAELVGHVELTVRAARPCRARLRLTHLTSCALWRPAYRAVLDGDSLTLETDAVV
;
A
#
# COMPACT_ATOMS: atom_id res chain seq x y z
N MET A 1 -22.56 16.89 -16.07
CA MET A 1 -21.76 17.66 -17.06
C MET A 1 -20.30 17.52 -16.68
N PRO A 2 -19.49 16.73 -17.40
CA PRO A 2 -18.10 16.56 -17.05
C PRO A 2 -17.33 17.75 -17.61
N THR A 3 -17.14 18.80 -16.81
CA THR A 3 -16.06 19.75 -17.09
C THR A 3 -14.77 18.95 -17.02
N GLY A 4 -14.09 18.83 -18.16
CA GLY A 4 -12.78 18.20 -18.22
C GLY A 4 -11.74 18.99 -17.41
N THR A 5 -10.51 18.95 -17.89
CA THR A 5 -9.38 19.79 -17.46
C THR A 5 -8.77 19.41 -16.11
N ARG A 6 -7.63 18.71 -16.23
CA ARG A 6 -6.53 18.65 -15.28
C ARG A 6 -6.50 19.88 -14.35
N PRO A 7 -6.43 19.69 -13.02
CA PRO A 7 -6.43 20.82 -12.09
C PRO A 7 -5.29 21.78 -12.40
N ILE A 8 -5.61 23.08 -12.40
CA ILE A 8 -4.64 24.15 -12.50
C ILE A 8 -3.77 24.10 -11.23
N PRO A 9 -2.43 24.05 -11.36
CA PRO A 9 -1.54 24.01 -10.20
C PRO A 9 -1.78 25.21 -9.27
N LEU A 10 -1.89 24.93 -7.97
CA LEU A 10 -2.11 25.94 -6.95
C LEU A 10 -1.04 25.80 -5.85
N PRO A 11 0.18 26.31 -6.07
CA PRO A 11 1.30 26.11 -5.14
C PRO A 11 1.08 26.86 -3.83
N VAL A 12 1.66 26.33 -2.74
CA VAL A 12 1.75 27.01 -1.45
C VAL A 12 2.79 28.12 -1.56
N THR A 13 2.39 29.36 -1.25
CA THR A 13 3.28 30.53 -1.30
C THR A 13 3.59 31.12 0.06
N ALA A 14 2.75 30.87 1.07
CA ALA A 14 3.08 31.16 2.46
C ALA A 14 2.37 30.18 3.40
N VAL A 15 3.01 29.92 4.55
CA VAL A 15 2.47 29.10 5.63
C VAL A 15 2.71 29.82 6.94
N THR A 16 1.65 29.99 7.74
CA THR A 16 1.77 30.38 9.15
C THR A 16 1.35 29.20 10.00
N CYS A 17 2.31 28.58 10.68
CA CYS A 17 2.04 27.48 11.60
C CYS A 17 1.55 28.00 12.95
N LEU A 18 0.46 27.44 13.44
CA LEU A 18 -0.06 27.60 14.79
C LEU A 18 -0.02 26.23 15.48
N GLU A 19 -0.27 26.21 16.79
CA GLU A 19 -0.17 25.01 17.62
C GLU A 19 -0.98 23.80 17.07
N ASP A 20 -2.23 24.04 16.66
CA ASP A 20 -3.17 23.01 16.22
C ASP A 20 -3.48 23.03 14.71
N ARG A 21 -3.06 24.08 14.00
CA ARG A 21 -3.44 24.34 12.60
C ARG A 21 -2.43 25.18 11.86
N ALA A 22 -2.46 25.15 10.55
CA ALA A 22 -1.69 26.07 9.71
C ALA A 22 -2.64 26.94 8.90
N HIS A 23 -2.32 28.22 8.80
CA HIS A 23 -2.91 29.11 7.81
C HIS A 23 -2.05 29.04 6.53
N ILE A 24 -2.67 28.60 5.45
CA ILE A 24 -2.02 28.37 4.15
C ILE A 24 -2.48 29.45 3.18
N GLU A 25 -1.51 30.12 2.56
CA GLU A 25 -1.74 30.98 1.40
C GLU A 25 -1.21 30.30 0.14
N ARG A 26 -2.00 30.37 -0.93
CA ARG A 26 -1.66 29.90 -2.26
C ARG A 26 -1.95 30.98 -3.28
N THR A 27 -1.05 31.15 -4.25
CA THR A 27 -1.29 32.08 -5.36
C THR A 27 -1.06 31.42 -6.71
N ALA A 28 -1.85 31.82 -7.70
CA ALA A 28 -1.74 31.35 -9.08
C ALA A 28 -2.13 32.46 -10.06
N GLU A 29 -1.48 32.49 -11.21
CA GLU A 29 -1.83 33.37 -12.33
C GLU A 29 -2.94 32.70 -13.15
N LEU A 30 -4.03 33.42 -13.41
CA LEU A 30 -5.17 32.94 -14.18
C LEU A 30 -5.42 33.80 -15.40
N ASP A 31 -5.45 33.16 -16.57
CA ASP A 31 -5.96 33.76 -17.80
C ASP A 31 -7.46 33.49 -17.92
N LEU A 32 -8.26 34.53 -17.68
CA LEU A 32 -9.72 34.46 -17.65
C LEU A 32 -10.30 34.95 -18.97
N ALA A 33 -11.08 34.13 -19.65
CA ALA A 33 -11.91 34.63 -20.74
C ALA A 33 -13.16 35.34 -20.20
N SER A 34 -13.82 36.13 -21.06
CA SER A 34 -15.10 36.75 -20.70
C SER A 34 -16.19 35.71 -20.37
N GLY A 35 -17.12 36.11 -19.51
CA GLY A 35 -18.24 35.30 -19.05
C GLY A 35 -17.99 34.64 -17.68
N VAL A 36 -18.85 33.68 -17.33
CA VAL A 36 -18.74 32.88 -16.10
C VAL A 36 -18.04 31.57 -16.40
N ARG A 37 -17.05 31.20 -15.59
CA ARG A 37 -16.30 29.95 -15.74
C ARG A 37 -16.10 29.25 -14.41
N ARG A 38 -16.15 27.91 -14.43
CA ARG A 38 -15.74 27.06 -13.31
C ARG A 38 -14.34 26.52 -13.58
N LEU A 39 -13.44 26.74 -12.63
CA LEU A 39 -12.06 26.30 -12.67
C LEU A 39 -11.84 25.26 -11.57
N ARG A 40 -10.96 24.29 -11.82
CA ARG A 40 -10.50 23.31 -10.83
C ARG A 40 -9.04 23.60 -10.49
N LEU A 41 -8.75 23.88 -9.23
CA LEU A 41 -7.43 24.24 -8.72
C LEU A 41 -6.94 23.20 -7.72
N GLY A 42 -5.64 22.90 -7.69
CA GLY A 42 -5.08 22.02 -6.66
C GLY A 42 -3.82 21.28 -7.10
N PRO A 43 -3.43 20.21 -6.39
CA PRO A 43 -4.13 19.64 -5.23
C PRO A 43 -4.02 20.52 -3.97
N ILE A 44 -4.99 20.39 -3.07
CA ILE A 44 -4.95 20.87 -1.69
C ILE A 44 -5.10 19.70 -0.73
N GLY A 45 -4.62 19.85 0.51
CA GLY A 45 -4.71 18.79 1.51
C GLY A 45 -6.16 18.46 1.86
N ALA A 46 -6.48 17.18 2.05
CA ALA A 46 -7.81 16.73 2.46
C ALA A 46 -8.27 17.33 3.80
N LEU A 47 -7.31 17.70 4.65
CA LEU A 47 -7.51 18.34 5.96
C LEU A 47 -7.70 19.87 5.89
N ALA A 48 -7.77 20.46 4.70
CA ALA A 48 -8.16 21.85 4.55
C ALA A 48 -9.57 22.07 5.11
N VAL A 49 -9.81 23.19 5.79
CA VAL A 49 -11.09 23.45 6.48
C VAL A 49 -12.00 24.29 5.59
N ASP A 50 -13.11 23.72 5.12
CA ASP A 50 -13.97 24.31 4.09
C ASP A 50 -14.46 25.73 4.43
N ARG A 51 -14.94 25.92 5.67
CA ARG A 51 -15.46 27.22 6.15
C ARG A 51 -14.41 28.33 6.26
N THR A 52 -13.14 28.01 6.08
CA THR A 52 -12.03 28.98 6.15
C THR A 52 -11.49 29.33 4.77
N LEU A 53 -12.02 28.69 3.72
CA LEU A 53 -11.63 28.97 2.36
C LEU A 53 -12.03 30.39 1.98
N HIS A 54 -11.06 31.19 1.58
CA HIS A 54 -11.27 32.51 1.01
C HIS A 54 -10.48 32.66 -0.28
N ALA A 55 -11.10 33.23 -1.31
CA ALA A 55 -10.52 33.39 -2.63
C ALA A 55 -10.76 34.82 -3.14
N GLU A 56 -9.69 35.43 -3.65
CA GLU A 56 -9.68 36.81 -4.13
C GLU A 56 -8.90 36.90 -5.46
N LEU A 57 -9.36 37.76 -6.37
CA LEU A 57 -8.65 38.07 -7.62
C LEU A 57 -8.00 39.46 -7.52
N LEU A 58 -6.69 39.51 -7.73
CA LEU A 58 -5.88 40.73 -7.77
C LEU A 58 -5.54 41.08 -9.22
N GLY A 59 -5.60 42.37 -9.58
CA GLY A 59 -5.18 42.87 -10.90
C GLY A 59 -6.14 42.62 -12.09
N GLY A 60 -7.25 41.91 -11.88
CA GLY A 60 -8.25 41.61 -12.91
C GLY A 60 -9.42 42.61 -12.94
N GLN A 61 -9.24 43.77 -13.56
CA GLN A 61 -10.31 44.78 -13.69
C GLN A 61 -11.56 44.19 -14.37
N GLY A 62 -12.68 44.16 -13.66
CA GLY A 62 -13.94 43.56 -14.14
C GLY A 62 -14.02 42.04 -13.99
N ALA A 63 -13.12 41.41 -13.23
CA ALA A 63 -13.20 40.02 -12.80
C ALA A 63 -13.58 39.91 -11.31
N SER A 64 -14.37 38.90 -10.97
CA SER A 64 -14.82 38.63 -9.59
C SER A 64 -14.97 37.14 -9.34
N VAL A 65 -14.75 36.74 -8.09
CA VAL A 65 -15.08 35.39 -7.60
C VAL A 65 -16.57 35.36 -7.25
N LEU A 66 -17.28 34.37 -7.78
CA LEU A 66 -18.70 34.14 -7.48
C LEU A 66 -18.89 33.05 -6.42
N ASP A 67 -18.05 32.02 -6.46
CA ASP A 67 -18.10 30.88 -5.54
C ASP A 67 -16.74 30.22 -5.43
N ALA A 68 -16.41 29.71 -4.24
CA ALA A 68 -15.21 28.93 -3.98
C ALA A 68 -15.54 27.83 -2.99
N ARG A 69 -15.25 26.57 -3.36
CA ARG A 69 -15.51 25.42 -2.48
C ARG A 69 -14.44 24.36 -2.60
N ILE A 70 -14.19 23.67 -1.49
CA ILE A 70 -13.32 22.50 -1.46
C ILE A 70 -14.13 21.28 -1.88
N VAL A 71 -13.60 20.52 -2.84
CA VAL A 71 -14.16 19.24 -3.27
C VAL A 71 -13.10 18.18 -3.01
N ARG A 72 -13.49 17.14 -2.27
CA ARG A 72 -12.63 16.00 -1.99
C ARG A 72 -13.01 14.86 -2.91
N THR A 73 -12.02 14.24 -3.52
CA THR A 73 -12.21 13.05 -4.35
C THR A 73 -11.45 11.91 -3.67
N TRP A 74 -12.19 10.85 -3.36
CA TRP A 74 -11.60 9.58 -3.00
C TRP A 74 -11.41 8.75 -4.26
N THR A 75 -10.18 8.32 -4.51
CA THR A 75 -9.89 7.39 -5.59
C THR A 75 -9.56 6.05 -4.97
N PRO A 76 -10.52 5.10 -4.92
CA PRO A 76 -10.26 3.76 -4.40
C PRO A 76 -9.10 3.12 -5.15
N ARG A 77 -8.26 2.39 -4.42
CA ARG A 77 -7.43 1.38 -5.07
C ARG A 77 -8.34 0.26 -5.59
N PRO A 78 -8.17 -0.19 -6.83
CA PRO A 78 -8.95 -1.31 -7.35
C PRO A 78 -8.65 -2.58 -6.52
N PRO A 79 -9.66 -3.38 -6.17
CA PRO A 79 -9.49 -4.59 -5.37
C PRO A 79 -8.81 -5.72 -6.15
N VAL A 80 -8.74 -5.63 -7.49
CA VAL A 80 -8.18 -6.64 -8.37
C VAL A 80 -7.20 -5.97 -9.33
N PRO A 81 -6.01 -6.56 -9.54
CA PRO A 81 -5.07 -6.15 -10.57
C PRO A 81 -5.70 -5.96 -11.94
N SER A 82 -5.39 -4.85 -12.59
CA SER A 82 -5.76 -4.58 -13.98
C SER A 82 -4.54 -4.71 -14.90
N ALA A 83 -4.75 -4.63 -16.22
CA ALA A 83 -3.64 -4.58 -17.18
C ALA A 83 -2.72 -3.35 -16.99
N ASP A 84 -3.16 -2.36 -16.21
CA ASP A 84 -2.41 -1.15 -15.87
C ASP A 84 -1.61 -1.28 -14.56
N ASP A 85 -1.59 -2.48 -13.94
CA ASP A 85 -0.90 -2.69 -12.68
C ASP A 85 0.63 -2.53 -12.80
N SER A 86 1.22 -2.06 -11.70
CA SER A 86 2.66 -1.91 -11.60
C SER A 86 3.36 -3.28 -11.70
N ALA A 87 4.54 -3.32 -12.32
CA ALA A 87 5.36 -4.53 -12.39
C ALA A 87 5.60 -5.20 -10.99
N PRO A 88 5.78 -4.44 -9.90
CA PRO A 88 5.82 -5.00 -8.54
C PRO A 88 4.56 -5.77 -8.12
N ARG A 89 3.34 -5.30 -8.45
CA ARG A 89 2.09 -6.02 -8.14
C ARG A 89 2.00 -7.34 -8.88
N ALA A 90 2.33 -7.33 -10.18
CA ALA A 90 2.34 -8.54 -10.99
C ALA A 90 3.31 -9.59 -10.42
N ARG A 91 4.48 -9.15 -9.93
CA ARG A 91 5.46 -10.05 -9.30
C ARG A 91 4.95 -10.65 -7.98
N VAL A 92 4.36 -9.85 -7.09
CA VAL A 92 3.78 -10.35 -5.83
C VAL A 92 2.71 -11.39 -6.10
N ARG A 93 1.79 -11.12 -7.03
CA ARG A 93 0.75 -12.06 -7.42
C ARG A 93 1.33 -13.38 -7.93
N ALA A 94 2.30 -13.33 -8.86
CA ALA A 94 2.89 -14.54 -9.41
C ALA A 94 3.54 -15.42 -8.31
N LEU A 95 4.17 -14.78 -7.33
CA LEU A 95 4.75 -15.47 -6.17
C LEU A 95 3.68 -16.08 -5.25
N GLU A 96 2.56 -15.39 -5.02
CA GLU A 96 1.43 -15.91 -4.24
C GLU A 96 0.77 -17.12 -4.93
N GLU A 97 0.59 -17.05 -6.25
CA GLU A 97 0.05 -18.15 -7.05
C GLU A 97 0.99 -19.38 -7.00
N GLU A 98 2.30 -19.17 -7.12
CA GLU A 98 3.31 -20.22 -6.96
C GLU A 98 3.28 -20.82 -5.54
N GLN A 99 3.11 -19.99 -4.51
CA GLN A 99 3.09 -20.44 -3.11
C GLN A 99 1.89 -21.34 -2.83
N VAL A 100 0.71 -20.97 -3.35
CA VAL A 100 -0.50 -21.79 -3.22
C VAL A 100 -0.33 -23.12 -3.96
N ALA A 101 0.17 -23.08 -5.20
CA ALA A 101 0.36 -24.30 -6.00
C ALA A 101 1.35 -25.27 -5.35
N LEU A 102 2.47 -24.75 -4.85
CA LEU A 102 3.48 -25.55 -4.17
C LEU A 102 3.01 -26.03 -2.79
N GLY A 103 2.23 -25.22 -2.06
CA GLY A 103 1.56 -25.61 -0.83
C GLY A 103 0.68 -26.85 -1.06
N HIS A 104 -0.22 -26.80 -2.06
CA HIS A 104 -1.03 -27.97 -2.41
C HIS A 104 -0.20 -29.20 -2.80
N ALA A 105 0.97 -29.02 -3.45
CA ALA A 105 1.86 -30.14 -3.77
C ALA A 105 2.49 -30.75 -2.51
N ARG A 106 2.95 -29.91 -1.57
CA ARG A 106 3.46 -30.34 -0.28
C ARG A 106 2.41 -31.14 0.49
N ASP A 107 1.16 -30.67 0.57
CA ASP A 107 0.07 -31.37 1.26
C ASP A 107 -0.13 -32.79 0.73
N ARG A 108 -0.09 -32.95 -0.60
CA ARG A 108 -0.24 -34.25 -1.24
C ARG A 108 0.95 -35.18 -0.94
N LEU A 109 2.16 -34.64 -0.93
CA LEU A 109 3.38 -35.38 -0.61
C LEU A 109 3.38 -35.84 0.85
N ASP A 110 3.00 -34.96 1.77
CA ASP A 110 2.90 -35.25 3.20
C ASP A 110 1.92 -36.41 3.46
N VAL A 111 0.70 -36.32 2.89
CA VAL A 111 -0.29 -37.41 2.96
C VAL A 111 0.24 -38.72 2.37
N ARG A 112 1.01 -38.65 1.28
CA ARG A 112 1.59 -39.84 0.62
C ARG A 112 2.64 -40.50 1.49
N VAL A 113 3.53 -39.72 2.10
CA VAL A 113 4.57 -40.21 3.03
C VAL A 113 3.91 -40.84 4.27
N ASP A 114 2.90 -40.18 4.84
CA ASP A 114 2.15 -40.70 5.98
C ASP A 114 1.46 -42.04 5.67
N MET A 115 0.84 -42.15 4.48
CA MET A 115 0.20 -43.39 4.04
C MET A 115 1.21 -44.53 3.91
N LEU A 116 2.39 -44.28 3.34
CA LEU A 116 3.45 -45.27 3.23
C LEU A 116 4.02 -45.68 4.59
N GLY A 117 4.12 -44.73 5.53
CA GLY A 117 4.48 -45.02 6.91
C GLY A 117 3.51 -45.97 7.60
N ARG A 118 2.20 -45.78 7.39
CA ARG A 118 1.16 -46.71 7.89
C ARG A 118 1.25 -48.08 7.24
N LEU A 119 1.45 -48.13 5.93
CA LEU A 119 1.63 -49.39 5.20
C LEU A 119 2.84 -50.18 5.72
N ALA A 120 3.96 -49.50 6.00
CA ALA A 120 5.14 -50.15 6.59
C ALA A 120 4.82 -50.76 7.97
N VAL A 121 4.08 -50.04 8.82
CA VAL A 121 3.67 -50.54 10.14
C VAL A 121 2.76 -51.77 10.02
N ASP A 122 1.82 -51.76 9.08
CA ASP A 122 0.92 -52.89 8.86
C ASP A 122 1.68 -54.11 8.29
N LEU A 123 2.59 -53.90 7.33
CA LEU A 123 3.44 -54.96 6.79
C LEU A 123 4.32 -55.59 7.88
N LEU A 124 4.92 -54.78 8.76
CA LEU A 124 5.72 -55.28 9.88
C LEU A 124 4.87 -56.07 10.89
N ARG A 125 3.59 -55.72 11.06
CA ARG A 125 2.66 -56.48 11.90
C ARG A 125 2.36 -57.84 11.28
N ASP A 126 2.01 -57.87 9.99
CA ASP A 126 1.72 -59.11 9.27
C ASP A 126 2.93 -60.06 9.31
N ILE A 127 4.14 -59.54 9.09
CA ILE A 127 5.40 -60.30 9.22
C ILE A 127 5.55 -60.90 10.62
N ALA A 128 5.29 -60.11 11.67
CA ALA A 128 5.42 -60.57 13.04
C ALA A 128 4.39 -61.65 13.40
N GLU A 129 3.17 -61.55 12.87
CA GLU A 129 2.12 -62.54 13.04
C GLU A 129 2.48 -63.85 12.33
N ASP A 130 2.87 -63.81 11.06
CA ASP A 130 3.25 -64.98 10.26
C ASP A 130 4.49 -65.69 10.82
N ALA A 131 5.53 -64.93 11.18
CA ALA A 131 6.73 -65.49 11.81
C ALA A 131 6.42 -66.16 13.17
N GLY A 132 5.41 -65.67 13.90
CA GLY A 132 4.97 -66.25 15.17
C GLY A 132 4.32 -67.63 15.05
N HIS A 133 3.80 -68.00 13.88
CA HIS A 133 3.15 -69.30 13.64
C HIS A 133 4.13 -70.41 13.24
N GLY A 134 5.38 -70.07 12.92
CA GLY A 134 6.44 -71.04 12.58
C GLY A 134 6.36 -71.63 11.17
N ASP A 135 5.41 -71.21 10.35
CA ASP A 135 5.26 -71.56 8.92
C ASP A 135 5.88 -70.48 8.04
N THR A 136 7.19 -70.23 8.20
CA THR A 136 7.94 -69.30 7.33
C THR A 136 8.96 -70.08 6.52
N ASP A 137 8.90 -69.94 5.20
CA ASP A 137 9.91 -70.47 4.28
C ASP A 137 10.76 -69.35 3.64
N ASP A 138 11.82 -69.75 2.93
CA ASP A 138 12.74 -68.81 2.27
C ASP A 138 12.01 -67.92 1.23
N ALA A 139 10.85 -68.35 0.72
CA ALA A 139 10.07 -67.59 -0.26
C ALA A 139 9.25 -66.47 0.42
N ASP A 140 8.76 -66.70 1.64
CA ASP A 140 8.12 -65.68 2.46
C ASP A 140 9.10 -64.57 2.86
N GLU A 141 10.31 -64.93 3.30
CA GLU A 141 11.36 -63.96 3.65
C GLU A 141 11.75 -63.09 2.43
N ALA A 142 11.94 -63.71 1.27
CA ALA A 142 12.25 -63.01 0.03
C ALA A 142 11.09 -62.13 -0.47
N ARG A 143 9.83 -62.46 -0.14
CA ARG A 143 8.67 -61.59 -0.43
C ARG A 143 8.68 -60.37 0.49
N TRP A 144 8.80 -60.57 1.79
CA TRP A 144 8.76 -59.49 2.77
C TRP A 144 9.89 -58.48 2.57
N THR A 145 11.10 -58.97 2.32
CA THR A 145 12.25 -58.11 2.01
C THR A 145 11.95 -57.21 0.81
N ARG A 146 11.40 -57.77 -0.28
CA ARG A 146 11.06 -56.97 -1.48
C ARG A 146 9.97 -55.93 -1.23
N GLU A 147 8.94 -56.27 -0.44
CA GLU A 147 7.86 -55.33 -0.14
C GLU A 147 8.34 -54.22 0.81
N LEU A 148 9.17 -54.54 1.81
CA LEU A 148 9.79 -53.55 2.70
C LEU A 148 10.73 -52.63 1.92
N ASP A 149 11.63 -53.19 1.11
CA ASP A 149 12.56 -52.42 0.26
C ASP A 149 11.79 -51.48 -0.69
N ARG A 150 10.67 -51.94 -1.24
CA ARG A 150 9.81 -51.12 -2.09
C ARG A 150 9.19 -49.96 -1.32
N VAL A 151 8.61 -50.22 -0.15
CA VAL A 151 7.97 -49.19 0.67
C VAL A 151 9.00 -48.16 1.13
N ASP A 152 10.18 -48.60 1.57
CA ASP A 152 11.25 -47.70 2.00
C ASP A 152 11.80 -46.88 0.83
N ALA A 153 11.99 -47.48 -0.35
CA ALA A 153 12.38 -46.72 -1.54
C ALA A 153 11.34 -45.66 -1.95
N GLU A 154 10.03 -45.97 -1.86
CA GLU A 154 8.99 -44.98 -2.10
C GLU A 154 8.98 -43.88 -1.03
N ARG A 155 9.18 -44.23 0.25
CA ARG A 155 9.23 -43.26 1.37
C ARG A 155 10.42 -42.32 1.24
N ASP A 156 11.59 -42.83 0.91
CA ASP A 156 12.80 -42.03 0.71
C ASP A 156 12.59 -41.04 -0.43
N ARG A 157 12.08 -41.52 -1.56
CA ARG A 157 11.77 -40.67 -2.72
C ARG A 157 10.78 -39.56 -2.37
N TYR A 158 9.61 -39.89 -1.83
CA TYR A 158 8.60 -38.86 -1.52
C TYR A 158 9.05 -37.96 -0.36
N GLY A 159 9.86 -38.47 0.57
CA GLY A 159 10.48 -37.67 1.63
C GLY A 159 11.50 -36.67 1.11
N GLU A 160 12.28 -37.01 0.08
CA GLU A 160 13.14 -36.07 -0.63
C GLU A 160 12.34 -35.00 -1.39
N GLU A 161 11.31 -35.42 -2.11
CA GLU A 161 10.40 -34.50 -2.82
C GLU A 161 9.71 -33.53 -1.84
N LEU A 162 9.28 -34.02 -0.67
CA LEU A 162 8.68 -33.19 0.39
C LEU A 162 9.67 -32.17 0.95
N ARG A 163 10.89 -32.60 1.32
CA ARG A 163 11.95 -31.70 1.81
C ARG A 163 12.30 -30.63 0.78
N ALA A 164 12.35 -30.99 -0.51
CA ALA A 164 12.58 -30.03 -1.59
C ALA A 164 11.43 -29.01 -1.72
N ALA A 165 10.18 -29.46 -1.62
CA ALA A 165 9.02 -28.58 -1.65
C ALA A 165 8.99 -27.62 -0.45
N GLU A 166 9.32 -28.10 0.75
CA GLU A 166 9.41 -27.27 1.96
C GLU A 166 10.53 -26.23 1.87
N ALA A 167 11.71 -26.61 1.38
CA ALA A 167 12.81 -25.68 1.15
C ALA A 167 12.41 -24.59 0.15
N ARG A 168 11.76 -24.97 -0.97
CA ARG A 168 11.28 -24.01 -1.96
C ARG A 168 10.18 -23.10 -1.40
N LEU A 169 9.28 -23.60 -0.56
CA LEU A 169 8.29 -22.76 0.14
C LEU A 169 8.95 -21.73 1.07
N ALA A 170 10.02 -22.12 1.76
CA ALA A 170 10.79 -21.20 2.61
C ALA A 170 11.48 -20.10 1.78
N ASP A 171 12.13 -20.47 0.67
CA ASP A 171 12.73 -19.51 -0.26
C ASP A 171 11.69 -18.55 -0.83
N LEU A 172 10.54 -19.10 -1.26
CA LEU A 172 9.44 -18.33 -1.83
C LEU A 172 8.83 -17.35 -0.82
N ALA A 173 8.77 -17.73 0.47
CA ALA A 173 8.35 -16.81 1.53
C ALA A 173 9.31 -15.61 1.66
N GLY A 174 10.62 -15.85 1.52
CA GLY A 174 11.63 -14.79 1.45
C GLY A 174 11.47 -13.89 0.22
N GLU A 175 11.30 -14.48 -0.96
CA GLU A 175 11.04 -13.74 -2.21
C GLU A 175 9.76 -12.90 -2.13
N LEU A 176 8.69 -13.44 -1.54
CA LEU A 176 7.41 -12.76 -1.37
C LEU A 176 7.51 -11.60 -0.38
N ALA A 177 8.22 -11.79 0.74
CA ALA A 177 8.47 -10.72 1.70
C ALA A 177 9.24 -9.56 1.03
N GLU A 178 10.25 -9.89 0.24
CA GLU A 178 11.02 -8.91 -0.53
C GLU A 178 10.17 -8.17 -1.56
N ALA A 179 9.41 -8.91 -2.38
CA ALA A 179 8.55 -8.34 -3.40
C ALA A 179 7.48 -7.42 -2.80
N ARG A 180 6.91 -7.79 -1.64
CA ARG A 180 5.96 -6.95 -0.89
C ARG A 180 6.62 -5.67 -0.36
N ARG A 181 7.86 -5.74 0.10
CA ARG A 181 8.62 -4.56 0.53
C ARG A 181 8.90 -3.62 -0.64
N VAL A 182 9.32 -4.16 -1.79
CA VAL A 182 9.51 -3.37 -3.02
C VAL A 182 8.20 -2.74 -3.47
N LEU A 183 7.10 -3.50 -3.45
CA LEU A 183 5.76 -2.99 -3.77
C LEU A 183 5.36 -1.83 -2.86
N ALA A 184 5.56 -1.98 -1.54
CA ALA A 184 5.23 -0.93 -0.58
C ALA A 184 6.01 0.37 -0.85
N LEU A 185 7.32 0.28 -1.15
CA LEU A 185 8.16 1.43 -1.49
C LEU A 185 7.80 2.04 -2.85
N ALA A 186 7.54 1.20 -3.86
CA ALA A 186 7.21 1.66 -5.21
C ALA A 186 5.82 2.30 -5.28
N GLU A 187 4.91 1.89 -4.41
CA GLU A 187 3.53 2.37 -4.34
C GLU A 187 3.23 3.21 -3.10
N GLU A 188 4.27 3.78 -2.50
CA GLU A 188 4.18 4.79 -1.45
C GLU A 188 3.66 6.11 -2.06
N GLY A 189 2.39 6.11 -2.47
CA GLY A 189 1.69 7.26 -3.03
C GLY A 189 1.00 8.07 -1.93
N PRO A 190 0.97 9.41 -2.03
CA PRO A 190 0.20 10.24 -1.10
C PRO A 190 -1.30 9.89 -1.15
N ALA A 191 -1.96 10.05 0.00
CA ALA A 191 -3.25 9.49 0.37
C ALA A 191 -4.37 9.52 -0.68
N GLU A 192 -5.18 8.47 -0.63
CA GLU A 192 -6.38 8.14 -1.41
C GLU A 192 -7.48 9.22 -1.42
N LEU A 193 -7.30 10.31 -0.67
CA LEU A 193 -8.21 11.43 -0.55
C LEU A 193 -7.49 12.73 -0.93
N VAL A 194 -7.76 13.23 -2.13
CA VAL A 194 -7.19 14.50 -2.63
C VAL A 194 -8.26 15.58 -2.64
N GLY A 195 -7.92 16.75 -2.11
CA GLY A 195 -8.75 17.94 -2.20
C GLY A 195 -8.43 18.77 -3.44
N HIS A 196 -9.44 19.40 -4.01
CA HIS A 196 -9.32 20.44 -5.03
C HIS A 196 -10.23 21.61 -4.67
N VAL A 197 -9.94 22.78 -5.20
CA VAL A 197 -10.86 23.92 -5.12
C VAL A 197 -11.59 24.04 -6.44
N GLU A 198 -12.92 24.04 -6.38
CA GLU A 198 -13.76 24.51 -7.47
C GLU A 198 -14.01 25.99 -7.28
N LEU A 199 -13.52 26.79 -8.23
CA LEU A 199 -13.65 28.25 -8.22
C LEU A 199 -14.55 28.67 -9.38
N THR A 200 -15.66 29.34 -9.08
CA THR A 200 -16.50 29.98 -10.08
C THR A 200 -16.14 31.46 -10.16
N VAL A 201 -15.69 31.90 -11.32
CA VAL A 201 -15.30 33.29 -11.59
C VAL A 201 -16.16 33.89 -12.68
N ARG A 202 -16.32 35.21 -12.65
CA ARG A 202 -16.90 36.00 -13.74
C ARG A 202 -15.91 37.05 -14.18
N ALA A 203 -15.65 37.16 -15.49
CA ALA A 203 -14.89 38.25 -16.06
C ALA A 203 -15.72 38.98 -17.14
N ALA A 204 -15.79 40.31 -17.09
CA ALA A 204 -16.51 41.10 -18.09
C ALA A 204 -15.83 41.06 -19.46
N ARG A 205 -14.50 40.97 -19.48
CA ARG A 205 -13.65 40.90 -20.67
C ARG A 205 -12.51 39.91 -20.42
N PRO A 206 -11.85 39.37 -21.47
CA PRO A 206 -10.65 38.59 -21.29
C PRO A 206 -9.60 39.38 -20.49
N CYS A 207 -9.06 38.79 -19.43
CA CYS A 207 -8.08 39.44 -18.56
C CYS A 207 -7.19 38.41 -17.87
N ARG A 208 -6.02 38.88 -17.43
CA ARG A 208 -5.13 38.13 -16.56
C ARG A 208 -5.31 38.63 -15.13
N ALA A 209 -5.48 37.71 -14.18
CA ALA A 209 -5.69 38.02 -12.78
C ALA A 209 -4.86 37.08 -11.90
N ARG A 210 -4.34 37.61 -10.80
CA ARG A 210 -3.66 36.80 -9.78
C ARG A 210 -4.68 36.33 -8.75
N LEU A 211 -4.89 35.03 -8.66
CA LEU A 211 -5.67 34.42 -7.58
C LEU A 211 -4.84 34.41 -6.31
N ARG A 212 -5.41 34.90 -5.20
CA ARG A 212 -4.96 34.63 -3.84
C ARG A 212 -6.01 33.79 -3.14
N LEU A 213 -5.59 32.65 -2.61
CA LEU A 213 -6.44 31.71 -1.91
C LEU A 213 -5.86 31.45 -0.53
N THR A 214 -6.69 31.56 0.50
CA THR A 214 -6.32 31.28 1.89
C THR A 214 -7.24 30.23 2.48
N HIS A 215 -6.69 29.34 3.30
CA HIS A 215 -7.46 28.37 4.05
C HIS A 215 -6.68 27.93 5.30
N LEU A 216 -7.38 27.44 6.31
CA LEU A 216 -6.75 26.70 7.39
C LEU A 216 -6.63 25.22 7.02
N THR A 217 -5.59 24.57 7.54
CA THR A 217 -5.43 23.12 7.56
C THR A 217 -5.26 22.67 9.00
N SER A 218 -6.06 21.70 9.45
CA SER A 218 -5.99 21.15 10.80
C SER A 218 -4.75 20.27 10.98
N CYS A 219 -4.33 20.09 12.23
CA CYS A 219 -3.29 19.14 12.63
C CYS A 219 -1.92 19.44 12.01
N ALA A 220 -1.53 20.72 11.92
CA ALA A 220 -0.18 21.09 11.50
C ALA A 220 0.90 20.76 12.55
N LEU A 221 0.47 20.49 13.81
CA LEU A 221 1.29 19.97 14.92
C LEU A 221 2.61 20.73 15.13
N TRP A 222 2.57 22.07 15.09
CA TRP A 222 3.73 22.89 15.39
C TRP A 222 3.87 23.06 16.92
N ARG A 223 4.91 22.47 17.52
CA ARG A 223 5.19 22.50 18.96
C ARG A 223 6.54 23.18 19.24
N PRO A 224 6.63 24.50 19.05
CA PRO A 224 7.88 25.22 19.25
C PRO A 224 8.23 25.22 20.74
N ALA A 225 9.50 25.00 21.05
CA ALA A 225 10.00 25.13 22.41
C ALA A 225 10.51 26.56 22.61
N TYR A 226 10.02 27.24 23.64
CA TYR A 226 10.48 28.57 24.02
C TYR A 226 11.23 28.50 25.33
N ARG A 227 12.42 29.09 25.38
CA ARG A 227 13.15 29.31 26.63
C ARG A 227 13.35 30.80 26.83
N ALA A 228 12.76 31.34 27.90
CA ALA A 228 13.03 32.70 28.34
C ALA A 228 13.97 32.66 29.54
N VAL A 229 15.09 33.38 29.47
CA VAL A 229 16.06 33.53 30.56
C VAL A 229 16.13 35.01 30.94
N LEU A 230 15.88 35.31 32.21
CA LEU A 230 16.08 36.64 32.79
C LEU A 230 17.43 36.67 33.49
N ASP A 231 18.30 37.59 33.08
CA ASP A 231 19.60 37.86 33.69
C ASP A 231 19.69 39.35 34.07
N GLY A 232 19.48 39.65 35.35
CA GLY A 232 19.32 41.03 35.85
C GLY A 232 18.13 41.73 35.18
N ASP A 233 18.43 42.82 34.47
CA ASP A 233 17.44 43.61 33.71
C ASP A 233 17.34 43.18 32.23
N SER A 234 18.03 42.11 31.83
CA SER A 234 18.06 41.60 30.46
C SER A 234 17.22 40.33 30.31
N LEU A 235 16.32 40.32 29.32
CA LEU A 235 15.51 39.14 28.97
C LEU A 235 15.99 38.57 27.64
N THR A 236 16.44 37.31 27.67
CA THR A 236 16.79 36.54 26.46
C THR A 236 15.68 35.54 26.15
N LEU A 237 15.17 35.56 24.91
CA LEU A 237 14.19 34.59 24.42
C LEU A 237 14.83 33.72 23.33
N GLU A 238 14.96 32.43 23.61
CA GLU A 238 15.36 31.40 22.66
C GLU A 238 14.12 30.68 22.12
N THR A 239 14.08 30.46 20.80
CA THR A 239 13.00 29.76 20.12
C THR A 239 13.58 28.58 19.35
N ASP A 240 13.14 27.36 19.67
CA ASP A 240 13.55 26.14 19.00
C ASP A 240 12.37 25.49 18.27
N ALA A 241 12.61 25.04 17.04
CA ALA A 241 11.64 24.34 16.22
C ALA A 241 11.79 22.84 16.46
N VAL A 242 11.00 22.30 17.38
CA VAL A 242 10.93 20.85 17.61
C VAL A 242 9.99 20.26 16.55
N VAL A 243 10.54 19.50 15.62
CA VAL A 243 9.81 18.76 14.56
C VAL A 243 9.69 17.30 14.93
#